data_AF-A0A3M1I617-F1
#
_entry.id   AF-A0A3M1I617-F1
#
_cell.length_a   1.000
_cell.length_b   1.000
_cell.length_c   1.000
_cell.angle_alpha   90.00
_cell.angle_beta   90.00
_cell.angle_gamma   90.00
#
_symmetry.space_group_name_H-M   'P 1'
#
loop_
_entity.id
_entity.type
_entity.pdbx_description
1 polymer ?
#
loop_
_entity_poly.entity_id
_entity_poly.type
_entity_poly.pdbx_seq_one_letter_code
_entity_poly.pdbx_strand_id
1 'polypeptide(L)'
;MRVIAKIFIISLIVGFLSFPISAKKYVLKYGTIAPKGTAWARNINKFRQEVAKKTNKEVKIKIYFGGVAGDERTMVRKLKSGNLDIGSFTGIGLGMIVPESRVIEIPTLFKNYKQVDRAIKVMYPEWEKKFRKKGFELIGWAETGFIYLMAKRPGKKIDDLKGMKVWMPSGD
;
A
#
# COMPACT_ATOMS: atom_id res chain seq x y z
N MET A 1 3.39 38.87 -55.64
CA MET A 1 4.40 37.97 -55.03
C MET A 1 4.69 38.22 -53.54
N ARG A 2 4.78 39.47 -53.05
CA ARG A 2 5.13 39.75 -51.63
C ARG A 2 4.10 39.27 -50.58
N VAL A 3 2.81 39.16 -50.92
CA VAL A 3 1.75 38.71 -49.99
C VAL A 3 1.72 37.18 -49.85
N ILE A 4 1.96 36.45 -50.95
CA ILE A 4 2.04 34.98 -50.96
C ILE A 4 3.23 34.50 -50.14
N ALA A 5 4.37 35.21 -50.23
CA ALA A 5 5.55 34.93 -49.40
C ALA A 5 5.30 35.14 -47.90
N LYS A 6 4.51 36.14 -47.50
CA LYS A 6 4.16 36.39 -46.09
C LYS A 6 3.21 35.32 -45.53
N ILE A 7 2.26 34.82 -46.33
CA ILE A 7 1.34 33.74 -45.92
C ILE A 7 2.12 32.41 -45.74
N PHE A 8 3.09 32.13 -46.62
CA PHE A 8 3.95 30.96 -46.49
C PHE A 8 4.83 31.00 -45.23
N ILE A 9 5.37 32.16 -44.88
CA ILE A 9 6.21 32.33 -43.67
C ILE A 9 5.39 32.16 -42.38
N ILE A 10 4.15 32.66 -42.35
CA ILE A 10 3.25 32.48 -41.18
C ILE A 10 2.84 31.00 -41.02
N SER A 11 2.56 30.29 -42.12
CA SER A 11 2.27 28.84 -42.07
C SER A 11 3.46 28.01 -41.59
N LEU A 12 4.69 28.44 -41.87
CA LEU A 12 5.91 27.73 -41.47
C LEU A 12 6.21 27.92 -39.96
N ILE A 13 5.83 29.07 -39.39
CA ILE A 13 6.03 29.37 -37.97
C ILE A 13 5.00 28.65 -37.09
N VAL A 14 3.76 28.47 -37.56
CA VAL A 14 2.73 27.72 -36.81
C VAL A 14 3.04 26.21 -36.75
N GLY A 15 3.74 25.66 -37.75
CA GLY A 15 4.19 24.26 -37.74
C GLY A 15 5.28 23.95 -36.71
N PHE A 16 6.05 24.95 -36.26
CA PHE A 16 7.19 24.75 -35.35
C PHE A 16 6.86 24.88 -33.85
N LEU A 17 5.63 25.30 -33.50
CA LEU A 17 5.19 25.46 -32.11
C LEU A 17 4.46 24.24 -31.53
N SER A 18 4.41 23.13 -32.25
CA SER A 18 3.92 21.85 -31.71
C SER A 18 5.00 21.21 -30.82
N PHE A 19 5.26 21.81 -29.66
CA PHE A 19 5.94 21.08 -28.60
C PHE A 19 5.05 19.89 -28.21
N PRO A 20 5.52 18.63 -28.32
CA PRO A 20 4.78 17.55 -27.71
C PRO A 20 4.73 17.86 -26.22
N ILE A 21 3.52 18.07 -25.69
CA ILE A 21 3.27 18.03 -24.26
C ILE A 21 3.67 16.62 -23.83
N SER A 22 4.92 16.47 -23.42
CA SER A 22 5.43 15.24 -22.85
C SER A 22 4.80 15.13 -21.47
N ALA A 23 3.66 14.44 -21.40
CA ALA A 23 2.98 14.16 -20.14
C ALA A 23 4.00 13.51 -19.19
N LYS A 24 4.23 14.16 -18.05
CA LYS A 24 5.26 13.75 -17.08
C LYS A 24 4.85 12.40 -16.51
N LYS A 25 5.61 11.34 -16.85
CA LYS A 25 5.34 9.99 -16.37
C LYS A 25 5.93 9.81 -14.98
N TYR A 26 5.09 9.65 -13.97
CA TYR A 26 5.48 9.34 -12.60
C TYR A 26 5.62 7.83 -12.42
N VAL A 27 6.73 7.38 -11.82
CA VAL A 27 6.93 5.96 -11.48
C VAL A 27 7.02 5.82 -9.97
N LEU A 28 5.94 5.35 -9.35
CA LEU A 28 5.86 5.10 -7.92
C LEU A 28 6.37 3.69 -7.59
N LYS A 29 7.23 3.58 -6.59
CA LYS A 29 7.80 2.33 -6.07
C LYS A 29 6.92 1.82 -4.93
N TYR A 30 6.34 0.64 -5.11
CA TYR A 30 5.44 -0.01 -4.15
C TYR A 30 6.12 -1.22 -3.51
N GLY A 31 6.31 -1.23 -2.19
CA GLY A 31 6.85 -2.39 -1.45
C GLY A 31 5.76 -3.19 -0.72
N THR A 32 5.88 -4.52 -0.71
CA THR A 32 4.99 -5.38 0.07
C THR A 32 5.68 -6.68 0.47
N ILE A 33 5.36 -7.19 1.65
CA ILE A 33 5.78 -8.54 2.08
C ILE A 33 4.93 -9.65 1.42
N ALA A 34 3.79 -9.30 0.83
CA ALA A 34 2.89 -10.28 0.22
C ALA A 34 3.61 -11.06 -0.91
N PRO A 35 3.63 -12.40 -0.87
CA PRO A 35 4.20 -13.20 -1.95
C PRO A 35 3.42 -13.05 -3.25
N LYS A 36 4.11 -13.25 -4.38
CA LYS A 36 3.45 -13.38 -5.69
C LYS A 36 2.46 -14.55 -5.68
N GLY A 37 1.40 -14.49 -6.50
CA GLY A 37 0.38 -15.53 -6.62
C GLY A 37 -0.72 -15.49 -5.55
N THR A 38 -0.54 -14.73 -4.47
CA THR A 38 -1.55 -14.56 -3.41
C THR A 38 -2.72 -13.67 -3.84
N ALA A 39 -3.83 -13.72 -3.10
CA ALA A 39 -4.95 -12.79 -3.28
C ALA A 39 -4.52 -11.32 -3.13
N TRP A 40 -3.63 -11.04 -2.17
CA TRP A 40 -2.98 -9.75 -1.99
C TRP A 40 -2.24 -9.29 -3.25
N ALA A 41 -1.42 -10.17 -3.84
CA ALA A 41 -0.70 -9.82 -5.07
C ALA A 41 -1.66 -9.52 -6.24
N ARG A 42 -2.79 -10.22 -6.34
CA ARG A 42 -3.83 -9.92 -7.35
C ARG A 42 -4.45 -8.54 -7.11
N ASN A 43 -4.82 -8.22 -5.88
CA ASN A 43 -5.42 -6.92 -5.53
C ASN A 43 -4.45 -5.75 -5.74
N ILE A 44 -3.17 -5.89 -5.36
CA ILE A 44 -2.15 -4.86 -5.59
C ILE A 44 -1.90 -4.67 -7.10
N ASN A 45 -1.92 -5.75 -7.89
CA ASN A 45 -1.85 -5.63 -9.35
C ASN A 45 -3.06 -4.91 -9.94
N LYS A 46 -4.27 -5.20 -9.44
CA LYS A 46 -5.49 -4.48 -9.83
C LYS A 46 -5.39 -3.00 -9.47
N PHE A 47 -4.93 -2.66 -8.28
CA PHE A 47 -4.67 -1.28 -7.87
C PHE A 47 -3.73 -0.55 -8.84
N ARG A 48 -2.60 -1.18 -9.23
CA ARG A 48 -1.70 -0.64 -10.26
C ARG A 48 -2.39 -0.38 -11.60
N GLN A 49 -3.24 -1.31 -12.05
CA GLN A 49 -3.97 -1.17 -13.31
C GLN A 49 -4.99 -0.02 -13.24
N GLU A 50 -5.74 0.08 -12.14
CA GLU A 50 -6.72 1.15 -11.91
C GLU A 50 -6.05 2.52 -11.83
N VAL A 51 -4.92 2.64 -11.14
CA VAL A 51 -4.14 3.89 -11.09
C VAL A 51 -3.70 4.29 -12.49
N ALA A 52 -3.12 3.37 -13.27
CA ALA A 52 -2.71 3.66 -14.63
C ALA A 52 -3.89 4.06 -15.52
N LYS A 53 -5.06 3.42 -15.36
CA LYS A 53 -6.28 3.77 -16.12
C LYS A 53 -6.79 5.15 -15.75
N LYS A 54 -6.95 5.44 -14.45
CA LYS A 54 -7.50 6.71 -13.96
C LYS A 54 -6.59 7.91 -14.19
N THR A 55 -5.30 7.67 -14.39
CA THR A 55 -4.30 8.73 -14.65
C THR A 55 -3.90 8.79 -16.12
N ASN A 56 -4.67 8.20 -17.04
CA ASN A 56 -4.33 8.16 -18.48
C ASN A 56 -2.89 7.69 -18.75
N LYS A 57 -2.42 6.72 -17.95
CA LYS A 57 -1.06 6.12 -17.95
C LYS A 57 0.06 7.08 -17.55
N GLU A 58 -0.24 8.24 -16.99
CA GLU A 58 0.74 9.18 -16.44
C GLU A 58 1.40 8.63 -15.17
N VAL A 59 0.66 7.89 -14.34
CA VAL A 59 1.21 7.23 -13.15
C VAL A 59 1.39 5.74 -13.40
N LYS A 60 2.63 5.27 -13.26
CA LYS A 60 3.01 3.86 -13.28
C LYS A 60 3.44 3.43 -11.89
N ILE A 61 3.10 2.19 -11.51
CA ILE A 61 3.53 1.60 -10.24
C ILE A 61 4.46 0.42 -10.51
N LYS A 62 5.68 0.48 -9.95
CA LYS A 62 6.64 -0.63 -9.93
C LYS A 62 6.54 -1.33 -8.57
N ILE A 63 6.09 -2.59 -8.57
CA ILE A 63 5.81 -3.36 -7.35
C ILE A 63 6.96 -4.30 -7.01
N TYR A 64 7.37 -4.30 -5.76
CA TYR A 64 8.36 -5.17 -5.14
C TYR A 64 7.66 -6.12 -4.16
N PHE A 65 7.34 -7.32 -4.64
CA PHE A 65 6.64 -8.36 -3.86
C PHE A 65 7.58 -9.17 -2.97
N GLY A 66 7.01 -9.87 -1.98
CA GLY A 66 7.72 -10.88 -1.19
C GLY A 66 8.88 -10.32 -0.35
N GLY A 67 8.81 -9.05 0.04
CA GLY A 67 9.84 -8.46 0.91
C GLY A 67 11.18 -8.18 0.24
N VAL A 68 11.29 -8.25 -1.10
CA VAL A 68 12.55 -7.90 -1.80
C VAL A 68 12.97 -6.44 -1.62
N ALA A 69 12.03 -5.58 -1.18
CA ALA A 69 12.32 -4.20 -0.79
C ALA A 69 12.79 -4.06 0.68
N GLY A 70 12.94 -5.17 1.41
CA GLY A 70 13.22 -5.24 2.85
C GLY A 70 12.01 -5.68 3.67
N ASP A 71 12.24 -5.92 4.96
CA ASP A 71 11.17 -6.13 5.95
C ASP A 71 10.34 -4.86 6.17
N GLU A 72 9.24 -4.97 6.93
CA GLU A 72 8.33 -3.84 7.15
C GLU A 72 9.03 -2.64 7.79
N ARG A 73 9.93 -2.89 8.75
CA ARG A 73 10.73 -1.84 9.41
C ARG A 73 11.59 -1.08 8.42
N THR A 74 12.27 -1.79 7.53
CA THR A 74 13.08 -1.23 6.45
C THR A 74 12.23 -0.46 5.46
N MET A 75 11.08 -1.01 5.06
CA MET A 75 10.16 -0.35 4.14
C MET A 75 9.57 0.95 4.72
N VAL A 76 9.21 0.99 6.01
CA VAL A 76 8.76 2.24 6.67
C VAL A 76 9.86 3.30 6.65
N ARG A 77 11.13 2.93 6.89
CA ARG A 77 12.26 3.88 6.77
C ARG A 77 12.43 4.38 5.33
N LYS A 78 12.29 3.50 4.33
CA LYS A 78 12.38 3.87 2.91
C LYS A 78 11.24 4.79 2.47
N LEU A 79 10.03 4.64 3.03
CA LEU A 79 8.95 5.60 2.80
C LEU A 79 9.31 6.99 3.35
N LYS A 80 9.81 7.06 4.59
CA LYS A 80 10.23 8.33 5.20
C LYS A 80 11.34 9.03 4.42
N SER A 81 12.26 8.26 3.84
CA SER A 81 13.38 8.82 3.06
C SER A 81 13.04 9.05 1.58
N GLY A 82 11.80 8.77 1.13
CA GLY A 82 11.41 8.86 -0.29
C GLY A 82 12.04 7.82 -1.23
N ASN A 83 12.67 6.77 -0.68
CA ASN A 83 13.22 5.67 -1.47
C ASN A 83 12.15 4.65 -1.91
N LEU A 84 11.01 4.65 -1.20
CA LEU A 84 9.78 3.94 -1.52
C LEU A 84 8.64 4.97 -1.49
N ASP A 85 7.63 4.81 -2.32
CA ASP A 85 6.50 5.75 -2.41
C ASP A 85 5.22 5.19 -1.79
N ILE A 86 5.02 3.86 -1.90
CA ILE A 86 3.83 3.16 -1.42
C ILE A 86 4.26 1.88 -0.68
N GLY A 87 3.54 1.50 0.37
CA GLY A 87 3.73 0.21 1.04
C GLY A 87 2.43 -0.41 1.53
N SER A 88 2.35 -1.76 1.50
CA SER A 88 1.39 -2.51 2.33
C SER A 88 2.10 -3.06 3.55
N PHE A 89 1.46 -2.93 4.71
CA PHE A 89 2.00 -3.30 6.00
C PHE A 89 0.98 -4.09 6.80
N THR A 90 1.47 -4.94 7.70
CA THR A 90 0.69 -5.53 8.79
C THR A 90 0.64 -4.53 9.96
N GLY A 91 0.12 -4.94 11.14
CA GLY A 91 0.22 -4.12 12.34
C GLY A 91 1.65 -3.81 12.77
N ILE A 92 2.65 -4.59 12.35
CA ILE A 92 4.06 -4.29 12.62
C ILE A 92 4.45 -2.95 11.98
N GLY A 93 4.31 -2.82 10.65
CA GLY A 93 4.67 -1.59 9.95
C GLY A 93 3.73 -0.42 10.27
N LEU A 94 2.42 -0.67 10.39
CA LEU A 94 1.44 0.37 10.72
C LEU A 94 1.65 0.90 12.14
N GLY A 95 1.87 0.01 13.11
CA GLY A 95 2.14 0.35 14.50
C GLY A 95 3.44 1.14 14.70
N MET A 96 4.42 1.00 13.80
CA MET A 96 5.62 1.84 13.81
C MET A 96 5.35 3.31 13.45
N ILE A 97 4.24 3.59 12.77
CA ILE A 97 3.86 4.95 12.36
C ILE A 97 2.80 5.49 13.33
N VAL A 98 1.75 4.70 13.57
CA VAL A 98 0.64 4.99 14.49
C VAL A 98 0.41 3.76 15.38
N PRO A 99 1.01 3.70 16.58
CA PRO A 99 0.90 2.54 17.48
C PRO A 99 -0.54 2.13 17.81
N GLU A 100 -1.46 3.10 17.90
CA GLU A 100 -2.87 2.89 18.24
C GLU A 100 -3.62 2.08 17.17
N SER A 101 -3.09 1.99 15.95
CA SER A 101 -3.68 1.16 14.90
C SER A 101 -3.66 -0.34 15.25
N ARG A 102 -2.80 -0.77 16.18
CA ARG A 102 -2.70 -2.17 16.63
C ARG A 102 -3.83 -2.60 17.57
N VAL A 103 -4.71 -1.69 17.99
CA VAL A 103 -5.86 -2.02 18.86
C VAL A 103 -6.75 -3.12 18.25
N ILE A 104 -6.79 -3.23 16.92
CA ILE A 104 -7.59 -4.27 16.25
C ILE A 104 -7.01 -5.69 16.35
N GLU A 105 -5.77 -5.81 16.79
CA GLU A 105 -5.04 -7.09 16.89
C GLU A 105 -5.20 -7.73 18.27
N ILE A 106 -5.90 -7.08 19.20
CA ILE A 106 -6.12 -7.59 20.54
C ILE A 106 -6.81 -8.96 20.44
N PRO A 107 -6.20 -10.03 20.98
CA PRO A 107 -6.78 -11.37 20.90
C PRO A 107 -8.19 -11.40 21.45
N THR A 108 -9.09 -12.08 20.75
CA THR A 108 -10.51 -12.26 21.12
C THR A 108 -11.38 -11.00 21.18
N LEU A 109 -10.84 -9.82 20.84
CA LEU A 109 -11.59 -8.55 20.85
C LEU A 109 -12.80 -8.61 19.90
N PHE A 110 -12.61 -9.18 18.72
CA PHE A 110 -13.66 -9.33 17.71
C PHE A 110 -14.03 -10.79 17.51
N LYS A 111 -15.33 -11.05 17.38
CA LYS A 111 -15.90 -12.39 17.16
C LYS A 111 -16.18 -12.70 15.69
N ASN A 112 -16.28 -11.68 14.84
CA ASN A 112 -16.59 -11.82 13.43
C ASN A 112 -16.21 -10.57 12.63
N TYR A 113 -16.12 -10.72 11.31
CA TYR A 113 -15.74 -9.64 10.38
C TYR A 113 -16.68 -8.43 10.44
N LYS A 114 -17.98 -8.60 10.70
CA LYS A 114 -18.91 -7.45 10.82
C LYS A 114 -18.54 -6.49 11.96
N GLN A 115 -17.97 -7.02 13.05
CA GLN A 115 -17.48 -6.19 14.15
C GLN A 115 -16.18 -5.46 13.75
N VAL A 116 -15.28 -6.16 13.05
CA VAL A 116 -14.02 -5.59 12.53
C VAL A 116 -14.32 -4.45 11.55
N ASP A 117 -15.17 -4.68 10.55
CA ASP A 117 -15.60 -3.70 9.55
C ASP A 117 -16.16 -2.43 10.21
N ARG A 118 -17.03 -2.61 11.22
CA ARG A 118 -17.64 -1.50 11.95
C ARG A 118 -16.59 -0.70 12.73
N ALA A 119 -15.68 -1.39 13.42
CA ALA A 119 -14.63 -0.75 14.20
C ALA A 119 -13.68 0.05 13.30
N ILE A 120 -13.20 -0.55 12.20
CA ILE A 120 -12.34 0.14 11.22
C ILE A 120 -13.06 1.35 10.66
N LYS A 121 -14.33 1.22 10.25
CA LYS A 121 -15.11 2.35 9.69
C LYS A 121 -15.17 3.54 10.66
N VAL A 122 -15.29 3.30 11.96
CA VAL A 122 -15.33 4.35 12.99
C VAL A 122 -13.93 4.94 13.23
N MET A 123 -12.89 4.12 13.27
CA MET A 123 -11.52 4.56 13.60
C MET A 123 -10.77 5.19 12.42
N TYR A 124 -11.11 4.82 11.18
CA TYR A 124 -10.39 5.22 9.97
C TYR A 124 -10.14 6.74 9.87
N PRO A 125 -11.14 7.63 10.10
CA PRO A 125 -10.92 9.07 9.98
C PRO A 125 -9.91 9.61 11.01
N GLU A 126 -9.84 9.02 12.21
CA GLU A 126 -8.85 9.40 13.22
C GLU A 126 -7.45 8.90 12.82
N TRP A 127 -7.35 7.64 12.41
CA TRP A 127 -6.09 7.08 11.94
C TRP A 127 -5.53 7.84 10.75
N GLU A 128 -6.35 8.16 9.75
CA GLU A 128 -5.93 8.96 8.59
C GLU A 128 -5.28 10.29 9.04
N LYS A 129 -5.90 11.01 9.99
CA LYS A 129 -5.32 12.24 10.55
C LYS A 129 -3.99 11.98 11.26
N LYS A 130 -3.87 10.88 12.01
CA LYS A 130 -2.63 10.49 12.71
C LYS A 130 -1.51 10.13 11.73
N PHE A 131 -1.80 9.34 10.70
CA PHE A 131 -0.86 9.02 9.63
C PHE A 131 -0.39 10.28 8.90
N ARG A 132 -1.33 11.19 8.55
CA ARG A 132 -1.00 12.46 7.89
C ARG A 132 -0.10 13.35 8.74
N LYS A 133 -0.36 13.45 10.05
CA LYS A 133 0.53 14.14 11.02
C LYS A 133 1.94 13.55 11.08
N LYS A 134 2.12 12.28 10.68
CA LYS A 134 3.43 11.61 10.59
C LYS A 134 4.04 11.66 9.19
N GLY A 135 3.42 12.36 8.24
CA GLY A 135 3.89 12.51 6.87
C GLY A 135 3.49 11.37 5.93
N PHE A 136 2.43 10.62 6.25
CA PHE A 136 1.94 9.50 5.44
C PHE A 136 0.48 9.69 5.07
N GLU A 137 0.10 9.31 3.85
CA GLU A 137 -1.30 9.22 3.45
C GLU A 137 -1.78 7.77 3.58
N LEU A 138 -2.88 7.57 4.32
CA LEU A 138 -3.52 6.26 4.48
C LEU A 138 -4.45 6.00 3.29
N ILE A 139 -4.00 5.17 2.35
CA ILE A 139 -4.70 4.93 1.06
C ILE A 139 -5.88 3.96 1.21
N GLY A 140 -5.82 3.07 2.20
CA GLY A 140 -6.87 2.10 2.45
C GLY A 140 -6.51 1.12 3.55
N TRP A 141 -7.49 0.31 3.95
CA TRP A 141 -7.34 -0.76 4.92
C TRP A 141 -7.73 -2.09 4.30
N ALA A 142 -7.00 -3.14 4.64
CA ALA A 142 -7.31 -4.49 4.20
C ALA A 142 -6.89 -5.50 5.27
N GLU A 143 -7.52 -6.67 5.28
CA GLU A 143 -7.45 -7.61 6.39
C GLU A 143 -6.78 -8.92 5.98
N THR A 144 -5.96 -9.49 6.86
CA THR A 144 -5.32 -10.80 6.66
C THR A 144 -6.19 -11.95 7.20
N GLY A 145 -7.10 -11.64 8.14
CA GLY A 145 -7.97 -12.59 8.81
C GLY A 145 -7.67 -12.73 10.31
N PHE A 146 -8.41 -13.62 10.98
CA PHE A 146 -8.20 -13.93 12.39
C PHE A 146 -6.94 -14.79 12.60
N ILE A 147 -6.33 -14.64 13.79
CA ILE A 147 -5.18 -15.43 14.21
C ILE A 147 -5.67 -16.76 14.80
N TYR A 148 -5.04 -17.85 14.37
CA TYR A 148 -5.32 -19.21 14.86
C TYR A 148 -4.03 -19.88 15.32
N LEU A 149 -4.10 -20.60 16.43
CA LEU A 149 -3.04 -21.50 16.85
C LEU A 149 -3.13 -22.78 16.02
N MET A 150 -2.02 -23.13 15.37
CA MET A 150 -1.89 -24.34 14.57
C MET A 150 -1.00 -25.33 15.33
N ALA A 151 -1.53 -26.53 15.61
CA ALA A 151 -0.82 -27.54 16.39
C ALA A 151 -0.94 -28.93 15.73
N LYS A 152 0.10 -29.76 15.92
CA LYS A 152 0.07 -31.18 15.47
C LYS A 152 -0.82 -32.06 16.34
N ARG A 153 -1.10 -31.64 17.57
CA ARG A 153 -1.95 -32.34 18.54
C ARG A 153 -3.07 -31.39 18.99
N PRO A 154 -4.28 -31.90 19.27
CA PRO A 154 -5.36 -31.06 19.77
C PRO A 154 -5.00 -30.41 21.11
N GLY A 155 -5.25 -29.12 21.24
CA GLY A 155 -5.28 -28.40 22.51
C GLY A 155 -6.67 -27.80 22.70
N LYS A 156 -7.44 -28.30 23.67
CA LYS A 156 -8.85 -27.92 23.89
C LYS A 156 -9.03 -26.92 25.02
N LYS A 157 -8.06 -26.85 25.94
CA LYS A 157 -8.03 -25.92 27.06
C LYS A 157 -6.67 -25.23 27.14
N ILE A 158 -6.62 -24.09 27.82
CA ILE A 158 -5.39 -23.30 27.94
C ILE A 158 -4.24 -24.07 28.61
N ASP A 159 -4.56 -25.01 29.51
CA ASP A 159 -3.57 -25.88 30.13
C ASP A 159 -2.87 -26.80 29.13
N ASP A 160 -3.53 -27.17 28.04
CA ASP A 160 -2.93 -28.02 27.01
C ASP A 160 -1.84 -27.27 26.23
N LEU A 161 -1.84 -25.93 26.28
CA LEU A 161 -0.81 -25.09 25.67
C LEU A 161 0.44 -24.98 26.53
N LYS A 162 0.39 -25.36 27.83
CA LYS A 162 1.55 -25.30 28.72
C LYS A 162 2.65 -26.24 28.22
N GLY A 163 3.85 -25.69 28.04
CA GLY A 163 5.01 -26.43 27.52
C GLY A 163 5.04 -26.60 26.00
N MET A 164 4.01 -26.15 25.26
CA MET A 164 4.07 -26.07 23.81
C MET A 164 4.97 -24.90 23.37
N LYS A 165 5.87 -25.15 22.41
CA LYS A 165 6.59 -24.07 21.73
C LYS A 165 5.70 -23.47 20.65
N VAL A 166 5.12 -22.31 20.94
CA VAL A 166 4.35 -21.53 19.96
C VAL A 166 5.32 -20.72 19.12
N TRP A 167 5.31 -20.93 17.81
CA TRP A 167 6.04 -20.09 16.87
C TRP A 167 5.15 -18.92 16.45
N MET A 168 5.73 -17.72 16.43
CA MET A 168 5.08 -16.51 15.93
C MET A 168 6.11 -15.62 15.21
N PRO A 169 5.70 -14.83 14.21
CA PRO A 169 6.57 -13.83 13.60
C PRO A 169 7.11 -12.83 14.63
N SER A 170 8.34 -12.36 14.44
CA SER A 170 8.93 -11.35 15.35
C SER A 170 8.19 -10.02 15.24
N GLY A 171 7.63 -9.53 16.35
CA GLY A 171 6.92 -8.25 16.41
C GLY A 171 5.40 -8.37 16.49
N ASP A 172 4.87 -9.60 16.39
CA ASP A 172 3.51 -9.96 16.81
C ASP A 172 3.46 -10.27 18.31
#